data_AF-K7SA33-F1
#
_entry.id   AF-K7SA33-F1
#
_cell.length_a   1.000
_cell.length_b   1.000
_cell.length_c   1.000
_cell.angle_alpha   90.00
_cell.angle_beta   90.00
_cell.angle_gamma   90.00
#
_symmetry.space_group_name_H-M   'P 1'
#
loop_
_entity.id
_entity.type
_entity.pdbx_description
1 polymer ?
#
loop_
_entity_poly.entity_id
_entity_poly.type
_entity_poly.pdbx_seq_one_letter_code
_entity_poly.pdbx_strand_id
1 'polypeptide(L)'
;FYYLLAARYHDPKKTWLGVQMGVDFEDQSLWSRYVITIYWSITTLTTVGYGDLHPVNSREMIFDIFYMLFNLGLTAYLIGNMTNLVV
;
A
#
# COMPACT_ATOMS: atom_id res chain seq x y z
N PHE A 1 -4.07 -6.87 -3.40
CA PHE A 1 -4.13 -6.32 -4.77
C PHE A 1 -2.85 -5.58 -5.16
N TYR A 2 -2.30 -4.73 -4.30
CA TYR A 2 -1.06 -3.98 -4.57
C TYR A 2 0.16 -4.86 -4.93
N TYR A 3 0.32 -5.99 -4.22
CA TYR A 3 1.32 -7.01 -4.53
C TYR A 3 1.18 -7.64 -5.92
N LEU A 4 -0.06 -7.91 -6.38
CA LEU A 4 -0.33 -8.47 -7.71
C LEU A 4 -0.02 -7.45 -8.83
N LEU A 5 -0.17 -6.16 -8.53
CA LEU A 5 0.15 -5.08 -9.46
C LEU A 5 1.66 -4.98 -9.71
N ALA A 6 2.46 -5.13 -8.64
CA ALA A 6 3.92 -5.21 -8.73
C ALA A 6 4.40 -6.52 -9.37
N ALA A 7 3.81 -7.66 -9.02
CA ALA A 7 4.21 -8.97 -9.55
C ALA A 7 3.88 -9.16 -11.05
N ARG A 8 2.94 -8.39 -11.61
CA ARG A 8 2.61 -8.41 -13.05
C ARG A 8 3.31 -7.31 -13.85
N TYR A 9 4.16 -6.51 -13.24
CA TYR A 9 4.85 -5.43 -13.96
C TYR A 9 6.00 -5.98 -14.80
N HIS A 10 6.11 -5.50 -16.04
CA HIS A 10 7.08 -5.98 -17.03
C HIS A 10 8.54 -5.74 -16.62
N ASP A 11 8.76 -4.78 -15.71
CA ASP A 11 10.08 -4.38 -15.25
C ASP A 11 10.14 -4.45 -13.70
N PRO A 12 10.63 -5.57 -13.14
CA PRO A 12 10.58 -5.84 -11.70
C PRO A 12 11.34 -4.80 -10.86
N LYS A 13 12.35 -4.15 -11.46
CA LYS A 13 13.24 -3.15 -10.82
C LYS A 13 12.61 -1.78 -10.60
N LYS A 14 11.51 -1.45 -11.29
CA LYS A 14 10.84 -0.14 -11.17
C LYS A 14 9.58 -0.18 -10.31
N THR A 15 9.39 -1.24 -9.52
CA THR A 15 8.22 -1.36 -8.64
C THR A 15 8.58 -0.94 -7.22
N TRP A 16 7.57 -0.53 -6.44
CA TRP A 16 7.73 -0.26 -5.00
C TRP A 16 8.42 -1.42 -4.25
N LEU A 17 8.14 -2.66 -4.66
CA LEU A 17 8.76 -3.87 -4.09
C LEU A 17 10.22 -4.03 -4.54
N GLY A 18 10.53 -3.76 -5.81
CA GLY A 18 11.88 -3.84 -6.35
C GLY A 18 12.85 -2.79 -5.79
N VAL A 19 12.35 -1.60 -5.44
CA VAL A 19 13.15 -0.56 -4.77
C VAL A 19 13.48 -0.94 -3.33
N GLN A 20 12.58 -1.62 -2.62
CA GLN A 20 12.78 -1.90 -1.20
C GLN A 20 13.39 -3.28 -0.90
N MET A 21 13.06 -4.31 -1.70
CA MET A 21 13.58 -5.68 -1.52
C MET A 21 14.77 -6.01 -2.42
N GLY A 22 15.15 -5.14 -3.36
CA GLY A 22 16.21 -5.42 -4.34
C GLY A 22 15.75 -6.38 -5.44
N VAL A 23 16.64 -6.68 -6.39
CA VAL A 23 16.33 -7.39 -7.65
C VAL A 23 15.87 -8.85 -7.42
N ASP A 24 16.15 -9.45 -6.26
CA ASP A 24 15.90 -10.86 -5.92
C ASP A 24 14.68 -11.08 -5.00
N PHE A 25 13.61 -10.29 -5.19
CA PHE A 25 12.38 -10.44 -4.38
C PHE A 25 11.61 -11.75 -4.65
N GLU A 26 11.94 -12.49 -5.71
CA GLU A 26 11.34 -13.81 -5.99
C GLU A 26 11.92 -14.92 -5.11
N ASP A 27 13.17 -14.79 -4.65
CA ASP A 27 13.82 -15.74 -3.73
C ASP A 27 13.51 -15.47 -2.25
N GLN A 28 12.86 -14.34 -1.96
CA GLN A 28 12.44 -13.99 -0.60
C GLN A 28 11.23 -14.81 -0.14
N SER A 29 11.26 -15.22 1.12
CA SER A 29 10.16 -15.98 1.74
C SER A 29 8.82 -15.27 1.55
N LEU A 30 7.78 -16.03 1.21
CA LEU A 30 6.41 -15.53 1.04
C LEU A 30 5.92 -14.75 2.27
N TRP A 31 6.37 -15.15 3.46
CA TRP A 31 6.10 -14.49 4.72
C TRP A 31 6.59 -13.04 4.74
N SER A 32 7.84 -12.81 4.34
CA SER A 32 8.43 -11.47 4.33
C SER A 32 7.70 -10.53 3.36
N ARG A 33 7.33 -11.05 2.18
CA ARG A 33 6.56 -10.31 1.16
C ARG A 33 5.16 -9.93 1.65
N TYR A 34 4.51 -10.83 2.40
CA TYR A 34 3.21 -10.59 2.99
C TYR A 34 3.26 -9.51 4.08
N VAL A 35 4.22 -9.60 5.00
CA VAL A 35 4.40 -8.64 6.09
C VAL A 35 4.63 -7.24 5.55
N ILE A 36 5.50 -7.07 4.54
CA ILE A 36 5.79 -5.77 3.94
C ILE A 36 4.58 -5.19 3.20
N THR A 37 3.82 -6.02 2.47
CA THR A 37 2.59 -5.57 1.80
C THR A 37 1.52 -5.10 2.80
N ILE A 38 1.39 -5.80 3.93
CA ILE A 38 0.48 -5.40 5.01
C ILE A 38 0.94 -4.12 5.68
N TYR A 39 2.24 -4.03 5.99
CA TYR A 39 2.82 -2.83 6.59
C TYR A 39 2.55 -1.60 5.73
N TRP A 40 2.76 -1.70 4.42
CA TRP A 40 2.37 -0.64 3.48
C TRP A 40 0.87 -0.30 3.57
N SER A 41 0.01 -1.33 3.52
CA SER A 41 -1.44 -1.13 3.52
C SER A 41 -1.95 -0.45 4.79
N ILE A 42 -1.40 -0.83 5.96
CA ILE A 42 -1.76 -0.26 7.26
C ILE A 42 -1.24 1.17 7.38
N THR A 43 0.03 1.42 7.06
CA THR A 43 0.63 2.76 7.20
C THR A 43 -0.04 3.81 6.31
N THR A 44 -0.49 3.43 5.12
CA THR A 44 -1.30 4.29 4.24
C THR A 44 -2.74 4.43 4.74
N LEU A 45 -3.35 3.36 5.27
CA LEU A 45 -4.72 3.41 5.83
C LEU A 45 -4.79 4.33 7.06
N THR A 46 -3.82 4.24 7.96
CA THR A 46 -3.73 5.07 9.16
C THR A 46 -3.16 6.46 8.88
N THR A 47 -2.90 6.80 7.61
CA THR A 47 -2.36 8.09 7.18
C THR A 47 -1.01 8.46 7.83
N VAL A 48 -0.21 7.47 8.26
CA VAL A 48 1.10 7.70 8.89
C VAL A 48 2.14 8.10 7.85
N GLY A 49 2.20 7.36 6.74
CA GLY A 49 2.97 7.73 5.55
C GLY A 49 4.46 8.00 5.78
N TYR A 50 5.21 7.03 6.29
CA TYR A 50 6.66 7.16 6.50
C TYR A 50 7.46 7.47 5.21
N GLY A 51 6.93 7.09 4.04
CA GLY A 51 7.55 7.35 2.74
C GLY A 51 8.67 6.36 2.36
N ASP A 52 8.94 5.37 3.21
CA ASP A 52 9.83 4.25 2.92
C ASP A 52 9.31 3.37 1.77
N LEU A 53 7.98 3.26 1.69
CA LEU A 53 7.24 2.61 0.62
C LEU A 53 6.46 3.67 -0.16
N HIS A 54 6.85 3.90 -1.42
CA HIS A 54 6.19 4.86 -2.28
C HIS A 54 6.05 4.29 -3.71
N PRO A 55 5.00 4.70 -4.44
CA PRO A 55 4.79 4.27 -5.82
C PRO A 55 5.87 4.88 -6.71
N VAL A 56 6.48 4.05 -7.56
CA VAL A 56 7.54 4.46 -8.49
C VAL A 56 7.01 4.48 -9.92
N ASN A 57 5.99 3.66 -10.20
CA ASN A 57 5.35 3.59 -11.51
C ASN A 57 4.10 4.46 -11.59
N SER A 58 3.81 5.03 -12.77
CA SER A 58 2.57 5.77 -13.01
C SER A 58 1.30 4.93 -12.75
N ARG A 59 1.37 3.61 -12.97
CA ARG A 59 0.26 2.69 -12.64
C ARG A 59 0.05 2.51 -11.13
N GLU A 60 1.13 2.45 -10.36
CA GLU A 60 1.07 2.39 -8.90
C GLU A 60 0.57 3.72 -8.33
N MET A 61 1.02 4.85 -8.89
CA MET A 61 0.54 6.17 -8.50
C MET A 61 -0.97 6.32 -8.71
N ILE A 62 -1.51 5.87 -9.84
CA ILE A 62 -2.96 5.91 -10.10
C ILE A 62 -3.70 5.05 -9.07
N PHE A 63 -3.20 3.86 -8.76
CA PHE A 63 -3.81 3.00 -7.72
C PHE A 63 -3.80 3.68 -6.35
N ASP A 64 -2.67 4.28 -5.96
CA ASP A 64 -2.53 4.98 -4.68
C ASP A 64 -3.49 6.14 -4.54
N ILE A 65 -3.71 6.91 -5.61
CA ILE A 65 -4.68 8.01 -5.60
C ILE A 65 -6.08 7.49 -5.26
N PHE A 66 -6.54 6.41 -5.90
CA PHE A 66 -7.84 5.82 -5.59
C PHE A 66 -7.90 5.22 -4.20
N TYR A 67 -6.82 4.56 -3.76
CA TYR A 67 -6.74 3.96 -2.43
C TYR A 67 -6.78 5.02 -1.32
N MET A 68 -6.05 6.13 -1.48
CA MET A 68 -6.09 7.26 -0.56
C MET A 68 -7.48 7.91 -0.50
N LEU A 69 -8.13 8.10 -1.65
CA LEU A 69 -9.50 8.65 -1.68
C LEU A 69 -10.49 7.76 -0.92
N PHE A 70 -10.39 6.44 -1.09
CA PHE A 70 -11.20 5.47 -0.37
C PHE A 70 -10.92 5.50 1.15
N ASN A 71 -9.66 5.52 1.56
CA ASN A 71 -9.29 5.58 2.98
C ASN A 71 -9.82 6.84 3.66
N LEU A 72 -9.84 7.97 2.95
CA LEU A 72 -10.36 9.22 3.48
C LEU A 72 -11.87 9.12 3.77
N GLY A 73 -12.62 8.51 2.86
CA GLY A 73 -14.04 8.21 3.06
C GLY A 73 -14.30 7.21 4.20
N LEU A 74 -13.49 6.15 4.28
CA LEU A 74 -13.58 5.15 5.34
C LEU A 74 -13.32 5.76 6.72
N THR A 75 -12.26 6.55 6.87
CA THR A 75 -11.92 7.21 8.13
C THR A 75 -13.00 8.21 8.54
N ALA A 76 -13.52 9.00 7.61
CA ALA A 76 -14.63 9.91 7.88
C ALA A 76 -15.90 9.15 8.35
N TYR A 77 -16.20 8.02 7.72
CA TYR A 77 -17.33 7.17 8.10
C TYR A 77 -17.15 6.55 9.50
N LEU A 78 -15.95 6.05 9.81
CA LEU A 78 -15.64 5.49 11.12
C LEU A 78 -15.77 6.54 12.22
N ILE A 79 -15.22 7.74 12.02
CA ILE A 79 -15.34 8.86 12.97
C ILE A 79 -16.82 9.27 13.14
N GLY A 80 -17.58 9.34 12.04
CA GLY A 80 -19.00 9.68 12.06
C GLY A 80 -19.84 8.68 12.88
N ASN A 81 -19.61 7.38 12.70
CA ASN A 81 -20.31 6.34 13.46
C ASN A 81 -19.91 6.36 14.94
N MET A 82 -18.63 6.55 15.25
CA MET A 82 -18.18 6.67 16.64
C MET A 82 -18.82 7.87 17.34
N THR A 83 -18.97 9.01 16.64
CA THR A 83 -19.66 10.19 17.18
C THR A 83 -21.13 9.92 17.45
N ASN A 84 -21.82 9.23 16.53
CA ASN A 84 -23.24 8.88 16.69
C ASN A 84 -23.50 7.84 17.79
N LEU A 85 -22.50 7.02 18.14
CA LEU A 85 -22.61 6.09 19.29
C LEU A 85 -22.42 6.77 20.64
N VAL A 86 -21.72 7.91 20.67
CA VAL A 86 -21.39 8.64 21.90
C VAL A 86 -22.50 9.62 22.31
N VAL A 87 -23.24 10.16 21.35
CA VAL A 87 -24.33 11.13 21.55
C VAL A 87 -25.68 10.41 21.58
#